data_AF-A0A2T4WB47-F1
#
_entry.id   AF-A0A2T4WB47-F1
#
_cell.length_a   1.000
_cell.length_b   1.000
_cell.length_c   1.000
_cell.angle_alpha   90.00
_cell.angle_beta   90.00
_cell.angle_gamma   90.00
#
_symmetry.space_group_name_H-M   'P 1'
#
loop_
_entity.id
_entity.type
_entity.pdbx_description
1 polymer ?
#
loop_
_entity_poly.entity_id
_entity_poly.type
_entity_poly.pdbx_seq_one_letter_code
_entity_poly.pdbx_strand_id
1 'polypeptide(L)'
;MKVDKILNYIKDVLENMPTDWLSLTTHRLDIYNEKLAKTQFLDQFENLYNTNNSKSAALYELPTAYDYIRLGHPLSCILEWAIANLNQLQPEQVISFSSQTVPVLAILRTNLLEHKNTQILYTKDLPAFFDADVIKRVYGYNFELKQVKNAEAVSEFNGSTVFISEQNEFSTTDLNPNIDFYINLHAHLGSLLI
;
A
#
# COMPACT_ATOMS: atom_id res chain seq x y z
N MET A 1 13.86 -15.56 -11.33
CA MET A 1 13.11 -15.60 -12.63
C MET A 1 11.82 -14.79 -12.62
N LYS A 2 10.81 -15.05 -11.76
CA LYS A 2 9.56 -14.26 -11.74
C LYS A 2 9.75 -12.86 -11.12
N VAL A 3 10.48 -12.76 -10.01
CA VAL A 3 10.87 -11.49 -9.36
C VAL A 3 11.67 -10.61 -10.32
N ASP A 4 12.73 -11.16 -10.93
CA ASP A 4 13.57 -10.41 -11.88
C ASP A 4 12.77 -9.91 -13.09
N LYS A 5 11.78 -10.68 -13.56
CA LYS A 5 10.90 -10.27 -14.66
C LYS A 5 10.05 -9.05 -14.27
N ILE A 6 9.46 -9.05 -13.07
CA ILE A 6 8.66 -7.92 -12.58
C ILE A 6 9.54 -6.68 -12.47
N LEU A 7 10.69 -6.78 -11.80
CA LEU A 7 11.58 -5.64 -11.58
C LEU A 7 12.14 -5.06 -12.88
N ASN A 8 12.53 -5.92 -13.82
CA ASN A 8 12.98 -5.47 -15.15
C ASN A 8 11.85 -4.79 -15.92
N TYR A 9 10.64 -5.34 -15.89
CA TYR A 9 9.50 -4.70 -16.55
C TYR A 9 9.17 -3.34 -15.94
N ILE A 10 9.17 -3.21 -14.60
CA ILE A 10 8.96 -1.92 -13.94
C ILE A 10 10.04 -0.92 -14.33
N LYS A 11 11.30 -1.35 -14.43
CA LYS A 11 12.39 -0.50 -14.90
C LYS A 11 12.11 0.03 -16.31
N ASP A 12 11.75 -0.85 -17.24
CA ASP A 12 11.42 -0.44 -18.61
C ASP A 12 10.20 0.49 -18.65
N VAL A 13 9.18 0.26 -17.81
CA VAL A 13 8.00 1.13 -17.68
C VAL A 13 8.41 2.53 -17.22
N LEU A 14 9.28 2.64 -16.21
CA LEU A 14 9.74 3.93 -15.70
C LEU A 14 10.58 4.70 -16.74
N GLU A 15 11.37 4.00 -17.57
CA GLU A 15 12.12 4.61 -18.67
C GLU A 15 11.20 5.13 -19.79
N ASN A 16 10.07 4.45 -20.03
CA ASN A 16 9.16 4.75 -21.15
C ASN A 16 7.87 5.49 -20.73
N MET A 17 7.70 5.80 -19.45
CA MET A 17 6.43 6.33 -18.92
C MET A 17 6.02 7.65 -19.58
N PRO A 18 4.72 7.88 -19.81
CA PRO A 18 4.22 9.19 -20.21
C PRO A 18 4.58 10.25 -19.16
N THR A 19 5.05 11.42 -19.59
CA THR A 19 5.33 12.57 -18.70
C THR A 19 4.10 13.00 -17.90
N ASP A 20 2.92 12.80 -18.49
CA ASP A 20 1.63 13.12 -17.93
C ASP A 20 1.33 12.39 -16.61
N TRP A 21 1.94 11.23 -16.37
CA TRP A 21 1.82 10.53 -15.09
C TRP A 21 2.43 11.31 -13.91
N LEU A 22 3.34 12.25 -14.19
CA LEU A 22 3.94 13.16 -13.21
C LEU A 22 3.29 14.54 -13.20
N SER A 23 2.88 15.05 -14.37
CA SER A 23 2.48 16.46 -14.51
C SER A 23 0.98 16.70 -14.49
N LEU A 24 0.15 15.70 -14.81
CA LEU A 24 -1.30 15.89 -14.84
C LEU A 24 -1.93 15.59 -13.47
N THR A 25 -2.56 16.61 -12.92
CA THR A 25 -3.45 16.52 -11.75
C THR A 25 -4.93 16.51 -12.14
N THR A 26 -5.24 16.52 -13.44
CA THR A 26 -6.59 16.58 -14.02
C THR A 26 -6.72 15.60 -15.20
N HIS A 27 -7.83 14.86 -15.29
CA HIS A 27 -7.95 13.74 -16.23
C HIS A 27 -8.79 14.02 -17.48
N ARG A 28 -8.58 13.15 -18.47
CA ARG A 28 -9.43 12.89 -19.63
C ARG A 28 -10.78 12.30 -19.16
N LEU A 29 -11.70 13.18 -18.75
CA LEU A 29 -13.05 12.83 -18.27
C LEU A 29 -13.91 12.10 -19.32
N ASP A 30 -13.49 12.14 -20.59
CA ASP A 30 -14.13 11.50 -21.74
C ASP A 30 -14.06 9.96 -21.72
N ILE A 31 -13.14 9.36 -20.95
CA ILE A 31 -12.91 7.90 -20.91
C ILE A 31 -12.89 7.32 -19.48
N TYR A 32 -13.46 8.06 -18.51
CA TYR A 32 -13.29 7.79 -17.09
C TYR A 32 -14.53 7.12 -16.44
N ASN A 33 -14.37 5.90 -15.95
CA ASN A 33 -15.28 5.32 -14.96
C ASN A 33 -14.62 5.35 -13.58
N GLU A 34 -14.93 6.40 -12.81
CA GLU A 34 -14.33 6.67 -11.49
C GLU A 34 -14.30 5.45 -10.57
N LYS A 35 -15.40 4.70 -10.52
CA LYS A 35 -15.54 3.53 -9.64
C LYS A 35 -14.56 2.40 -9.96
N LEU A 36 -14.01 2.39 -11.18
CA LEU A 36 -13.15 1.33 -11.68
C LEU A 36 -11.74 1.82 -12.04
N ALA A 37 -11.38 3.07 -11.71
CA ALA A 37 -10.15 3.70 -12.17
C ALA A 37 -8.89 2.85 -11.87
N LYS A 38 -8.68 2.48 -10.59
CA LYS A 38 -7.55 1.62 -10.19
C LYS A 38 -7.63 0.25 -10.88
N THR A 39 -8.78 -0.41 -10.82
CA THR A 39 -8.96 -1.77 -11.33
C THR A 39 -8.73 -1.85 -12.84
N GLN A 40 -9.36 -0.97 -13.63
CA GLN A 40 -9.19 -0.94 -15.08
C GLN A 40 -7.76 -0.60 -15.49
N PHE A 41 -7.10 0.32 -14.77
CA PHE A 41 -5.69 0.60 -14.99
C PHE A 41 -4.84 -0.64 -14.77
N LEU A 42 -5.02 -1.33 -13.64
CA LEU A 42 -4.24 -2.51 -13.30
C LEU A 42 -4.52 -3.70 -14.23
N ASP A 43 -5.77 -3.93 -14.62
CA ASP A 43 -6.13 -4.98 -15.58
C ASP A 43 -5.42 -4.77 -16.93
N GLN A 44 -5.42 -3.54 -17.45
CA GLN A 44 -4.75 -3.23 -18.70
C GLN A 44 -3.23 -3.23 -18.56
N PHE A 45 -2.71 -2.72 -17.44
CA PHE A 45 -1.27 -2.77 -17.13
C PHE A 45 -0.77 -4.22 -17.03
N GLU A 46 -1.53 -5.12 -16.42
CA GLU A 46 -1.19 -6.54 -16.31
C GLU A 46 -1.20 -7.24 -17.69
N ASN A 47 -2.12 -6.86 -18.58
CA ASN A 47 -2.07 -7.32 -19.98
C ASN A 47 -0.79 -6.87 -20.71
N LEU A 48 -0.35 -5.63 -20.48
CA LEU A 48 0.92 -5.13 -21.02
C LEU A 48 2.13 -5.87 -20.42
N TYR A 49 2.12 -6.14 -19.11
CA TYR A 49 3.14 -6.95 -18.46
C TYR A 49 3.21 -8.38 -19.01
N ASN A 50 2.05 -9.02 -19.19
CA ASN A 50 1.96 -10.39 -19.71
C ASN A 50 2.48 -10.51 -21.14
N THR A 51 2.33 -9.45 -21.94
CA THR A 51 2.85 -9.33 -23.31
C THR A 51 4.25 -8.70 -23.38
N ASN A 52 4.86 -8.37 -22.24
CA ASN A 52 6.15 -7.68 -22.13
C ASN A 52 6.22 -6.39 -22.97
N ASN A 53 5.14 -5.62 -22.98
CA ASN A 53 5.02 -4.38 -23.74
C ASN A 53 5.12 -3.18 -22.79
N SER A 54 6.28 -2.52 -22.77
CA SER A 54 6.56 -1.30 -22.00
C SER A 54 6.70 -0.07 -22.90
N LYS A 55 6.31 -0.15 -24.19
CA LYS A 55 6.46 0.97 -25.14
C LYS A 55 5.63 2.17 -24.71
N SER A 56 6.17 3.38 -24.83
CA SER A 56 5.49 4.63 -24.45
C SER A 56 4.09 4.79 -25.07
N ALA A 57 3.93 4.39 -26.33
CA ALA A 57 2.62 4.44 -27.00
C ALA A 57 1.58 3.52 -26.35
N ALA A 58 1.98 2.36 -25.84
CA ALA A 58 1.07 1.44 -25.15
C ALA A 58 0.75 1.93 -23.73
N LEU A 59 1.74 2.48 -23.02
CA LEU A 59 1.56 3.04 -21.68
C LEU A 59 0.67 4.30 -21.69
N TYR A 60 0.74 5.10 -22.76
CA TYR A 60 -0.09 6.29 -22.94
C TYR A 60 -1.59 5.97 -23.10
N GLU A 61 -1.91 4.81 -23.66
CA GLU A 61 -3.30 4.37 -23.86
C GLU A 61 -3.93 3.75 -22.60
N LEU A 62 -3.15 3.54 -21.53
CA LEU A 62 -3.70 3.06 -20.26
C LEU A 62 -4.74 4.07 -19.72
N PRO A 63 -5.86 3.59 -19.16
CA PRO A 63 -6.84 4.47 -18.52
C PRO A 63 -6.21 5.12 -17.30
N THR A 64 -6.85 6.14 -16.73
CA THR A 64 -6.30 6.75 -15.52
C THR A 64 -6.40 5.80 -14.32
N ALA A 65 -5.32 5.71 -13.56
CA ALA A 65 -5.28 5.05 -12.26
C ALA A 65 -5.78 5.95 -11.12
N TYR A 66 -6.23 7.17 -11.43
CA TYR A 66 -6.47 8.19 -10.43
C TYR A 66 -7.71 7.92 -9.62
N ASP A 67 -7.46 7.78 -8.33
CA ASP A 67 -8.46 7.50 -7.30
C ASP A 67 -8.62 8.79 -6.48
N TYR A 68 -9.71 9.54 -6.70
CA TYR A 68 -9.97 10.80 -5.99
C TYR A 68 -10.11 10.62 -4.47
N ILE A 69 -10.45 9.42 -4.01
CA ILE A 69 -10.60 9.14 -2.58
C ILE A 69 -9.23 9.05 -1.92
N ARG A 70 -8.25 8.45 -2.61
CA ARG A 70 -6.87 8.30 -2.11
C ARG A 70 -5.89 9.35 -2.66
N LEU A 71 -6.32 10.16 -3.63
CA LEU A 71 -5.43 10.90 -4.54
C LEU A 71 -4.34 9.99 -5.12
N GLY A 72 -4.72 8.76 -5.46
CA GLY A 72 -3.81 7.75 -5.98
C GLY A 72 -3.36 8.11 -7.39
N HIS A 73 -2.10 7.85 -7.74
CA HIS A 73 -1.53 8.16 -9.05
C HIS A 73 -1.10 6.87 -9.78
N PRO A 74 -0.88 6.90 -11.11
CA PRO A 74 -0.38 5.75 -11.85
C PRO A 74 0.86 5.11 -11.20
N LEU A 75 1.81 5.93 -10.72
CA LEU A 75 3.04 5.45 -10.10
C LEU A 75 2.80 4.77 -8.73
N SER A 76 1.87 5.27 -7.91
CA SER A 76 1.52 4.60 -6.65
C SER A 76 0.81 3.28 -6.92
N CYS A 77 -0.06 3.23 -7.94
CA CYS A 77 -0.73 2.00 -8.35
C CYS A 77 0.25 0.94 -8.89
N ILE A 78 1.26 1.36 -9.66
CA ILE A 78 2.32 0.47 -10.14
C ILE A 78 3.18 -0.03 -8.98
N LEU A 79 3.52 0.84 -8.01
CA LEU A 79 4.26 0.44 -6.81
C LEU A 79 3.49 -0.60 -6.00
N GLU A 80 2.21 -0.34 -5.72
CA GLU A 80 1.30 -1.26 -5.02
C GLU A 80 1.19 -2.60 -5.77
N TRP A 81 1.01 -2.56 -7.09
CA TRP A 81 0.96 -3.76 -7.94
C TRP A 81 2.26 -4.57 -7.89
N ALA A 82 3.42 -3.90 -7.98
CA ALA A 82 4.70 -4.58 -7.96
C ALA A 82 4.94 -5.27 -6.61
N ILE A 83 4.68 -4.58 -5.50
CA ILE A 83 4.81 -5.12 -4.15
C ILE A 83 3.84 -6.29 -3.95
N ALA A 84 2.59 -6.16 -4.37
CA ALA A 84 1.60 -7.23 -4.25
C ALA A 84 2.08 -8.49 -5.01
N ASN A 85 2.54 -8.33 -6.25
CA ASN A 85 3.03 -9.45 -7.05
C ASN A 85 4.30 -10.11 -6.47
N LEU A 86 5.20 -9.32 -5.88
CA LEU A 86 6.39 -9.85 -5.21
C LEU A 86 6.03 -10.66 -3.96
N ASN A 87 4.95 -10.27 -3.26
CA ASN A 87 4.44 -10.95 -2.07
C ASN A 87 3.34 -11.99 -2.36
N GLN A 88 3.02 -12.23 -3.64
CA GLN A 88 1.94 -13.16 -4.06
C GLN A 88 0.55 -12.77 -3.51
N LEU A 89 0.31 -11.47 -3.39
CA LEU A 89 -0.93 -10.85 -2.92
C LEU A 89 -1.72 -10.22 -4.08
N GLN A 90 -2.98 -9.93 -3.83
CA GLN A 90 -3.77 -9.11 -4.75
C GLN A 90 -3.40 -7.62 -4.60
N PRO A 91 -3.33 -6.83 -5.68
CA PRO A 91 -3.00 -5.38 -5.62
C PRO A 91 -3.94 -4.53 -4.75
N GLU A 92 -5.14 -5.01 -4.43
CA GLU A 92 -6.09 -4.36 -3.52
C GLU A 92 -5.68 -4.49 -2.06
N GLN A 93 -4.84 -5.49 -1.73
CA GLN A 93 -4.31 -5.73 -0.38
C GLN A 93 -3.09 -4.87 -0.07
N VAL A 94 -2.57 -4.11 -1.04
CA VAL A 94 -1.40 -3.26 -0.84
C VAL A 94 -1.77 -1.80 -1.07
N ILE A 95 -1.48 -0.95 -0.07
CA ILE A 95 -1.74 0.48 -0.14
C ILE A 95 -0.50 1.25 0.30
N SER A 96 -0.05 2.17 -0.55
CA SER A 96 1.05 3.08 -0.25
C SER A 96 0.53 4.39 0.34
N PHE A 97 1.20 4.90 1.36
CA PHE A 97 0.89 6.18 2.00
C PHE A 97 2.14 7.04 2.07
N SER A 98 2.03 8.33 1.76
CA SER A 98 3.10 9.30 2.05
C SER A 98 3.25 9.56 3.56
N SER A 99 2.25 9.23 4.36
CA SER A 99 2.26 9.35 5.82
C SER A 99 2.66 8.05 6.49
N GLN A 100 3.32 8.15 7.64
CA GLN A 100 3.65 7.02 8.52
C GLN A 100 2.56 6.72 9.57
N THR A 101 1.60 7.64 9.78
CA THR A 101 0.58 7.53 10.84
C THR A 101 -0.81 7.28 10.28
N VAL A 102 -1.14 7.83 9.11
CA VAL A 102 -2.44 7.64 8.44
C VAL A 102 -2.85 6.17 8.24
N PRO A 103 -1.98 5.21 7.84
CA PRO A 103 -2.43 3.81 7.72
C PRO A 103 -2.96 3.25 9.05
N VAL A 104 -2.33 3.60 10.18
CA VAL A 104 -2.77 3.17 11.51
C VAL A 104 -4.15 3.75 11.82
N LEU A 105 -4.36 5.03 11.54
CA LEU A 105 -5.65 5.69 11.76
C LEU A 105 -6.75 5.11 10.86
N ALA A 106 -6.43 4.75 9.62
CA ALA A 106 -7.36 4.11 8.69
C ALA A 106 -7.84 2.76 9.25
N ILE A 107 -6.92 1.92 9.72
CA ILE A 107 -7.26 0.62 10.33
C ILE A 107 -8.07 0.81 11.61
N LEU A 108 -7.63 1.71 12.51
CA LEU A 108 -8.35 1.99 13.76
C LEU A 108 -9.79 2.48 13.51
N ARG A 109 -10.00 3.31 12.49
CA ARG A 109 -11.33 3.75 12.09
C ARG A 109 -12.19 2.60 11.57
N THR A 110 -11.63 1.74 10.72
CA THR A 110 -12.34 0.55 10.21
C THR A 110 -12.70 -0.39 11.36
N ASN A 111 -11.75 -0.73 12.22
CA ASN A 111 -11.97 -1.62 13.36
C ASN A 111 -12.99 -1.05 14.36
N LEU A 112 -13.02 0.27 14.57
CA LEU A 112 -14.04 0.92 15.39
C LEU A 112 -15.45 0.69 14.81
N LEU A 113 -15.62 0.88 13.50
CA LEU A 113 -16.90 0.67 12.80
C LEU A 113 -17.33 -0.80 12.82
N GLU A 114 -16.37 -1.73 12.81
CA GLU A 114 -16.61 -3.17 12.89
C GLU A 114 -16.70 -3.70 14.32
N HIS A 115 -16.57 -2.84 15.33
CA HIS A 115 -16.54 -3.20 16.76
C HIS A 115 -15.47 -4.25 17.11
N LYS A 116 -14.30 -4.17 16.46
CA LYS A 116 -13.15 -5.06 16.70
C LYS A 116 -12.17 -4.43 17.70
N ASN A 117 -11.75 -5.21 18.68
CA ASN A 117 -10.59 -4.86 19.51
C ASN A 117 -9.34 -4.80 18.63
N THR A 118 -8.48 -3.81 18.85
CA THR A 118 -7.24 -3.67 18.07
C THR A 118 -6.02 -3.80 18.98
N GLN A 119 -5.08 -4.64 18.58
CA GLN A 119 -3.74 -4.69 19.14
C GLN A 119 -2.75 -4.13 18.12
N ILE A 120 -1.93 -3.18 18.54
CA ILE A 120 -0.85 -2.63 17.73
C ILE A 120 0.48 -3.13 18.30
N LEU A 121 1.17 -3.91 17.48
CA LEU A 121 2.46 -4.51 17.76
C LEU A 121 3.55 -3.73 17.02
N TYR A 122 4.69 -3.50 17.66
CA TYR A 122 5.80 -2.79 17.04
C TYR A 122 7.17 -3.33 17.48
N THR A 123 8.20 -3.22 16.64
CA THR A 123 9.53 -3.79 16.92
C THR A 123 10.48 -2.84 17.65
N LYS A 124 10.62 -1.62 17.14
CA LYS A 124 11.52 -0.60 17.70
C LYS A 124 10.71 0.57 18.25
N ASP A 125 10.76 1.70 17.56
CA ASP A 125 10.04 2.90 17.90
C ASP A 125 8.79 3.01 17.01
N LEU A 126 7.73 3.57 17.58
CA LEU A 126 6.58 4.01 16.81
C LEU A 126 6.95 5.30 16.03
N PRO A 127 6.23 5.63 14.94
CA PRO A 127 6.46 6.88 14.23
C PRO A 127 6.44 8.08 15.18
N ALA A 128 7.33 9.06 14.97
CA ALA A 128 7.41 10.25 15.83
C ALA A 128 6.08 11.02 15.95
N PHE A 129 5.24 10.92 14.93
CA PHE A 129 3.90 11.55 14.88
C PHE A 129 2.77 10.65 15.38
N PHE A 130 3.06 9.47 15.91
CA PHE A 130 2.08 8.58 16.54
C PHE A 130 1.96 8.92 18.04
N ASP A 131 0.99 9.75 18.39
CA ASP A 131 0.65 10.07 19.78
C ASP A 131 -0.53 9.22 20.26
N ALA A 132 -0.22 8.16 21.01
CA ALA A 132 -1.22 7.20 21.46
C ALA A 132 -2.31 7.82 22.36
N ASP A 133 -1.95 8.79 23.20
CA ASP A 133 -2.87 9.42 24.14
C ASP A 133 -3.83 10.37 23.43
N VAL A 134 -3.35 11.09 22.42
CA VAL A 134 -4.19 11.93 21.55
C VAL A 134 -5.12 11.05 20.73
N ILE A 135 -4.61 9.99 20.12
CA ILE A 135 -5.43 9.07 19.30
C ILE A 135 -6.55 8.45 20.14
N LYS A 136 -6.28 8.03 21.38
CA LYS A 136 -7.30 7.49 22.29
C LYS A 136 -8.30 8.55 22.75
N ARG A 137 -7.83 9.68 23.29
CA ARG A 137 -8.71 10.66 23.96
C ARG A 137 -9.48 11.54 22.99
N VAL A 138 -8.87 11.90 21.86
CA VAL A 138 -9.46 12.85 20.89
C VAL A 138 -10.26 12.10 19.82
N TYR A 139 -9.69 11.02 19.26
CA TYR A 139 -10.36 10.27 18.19
C TYR A 139 -11.23 9.12 18.73
N GLY A 140 -11.13 8.77 20.01
CA GLY A 140 -11.96 7.74 20.63
C GLY A 140 -11.62 6.32 20.18
N TYR A 141 -10.43 6.09 19.61
CA TYR A 141 -10.01 4.75 19.19
C TYR A 141 -9.53 3.91 20.37
N ASN A 142 -10.00 2.66 20.44
CA ASN A 142 -9.60 1.71 21.47
C ASN A 142 -8.57 0.71 20.91
N PHE A 143 -7.37 0.72 21.50
CA PHE A 143 -6.31 -0.20 21.13
C PHE A 143 -5.30 -0.41 22.26
N GLU A 144 -4.66 -1.58 22.25
CA GLU A 144 -3.51 -1.88 23.09
C GLU A 144 -2.20 -1.78 22.29
N LEU A 145 -1.14 -1.36 22.97
CA LEU A 145 0.20 -1.24 22.40
C LEU A 145 1.12 -2.25 23.06
N LYS A 146 1.85 -3.02 22.26
CA LYS A 146 2.82 -3.99 22.78
C LYS A 146 4.04 -4.07 21.87
N GLN A 147 5.22 -3.93 22.47
CA GLN A 147 6.46 -4.14 21.74
C GLN A 147 6.74 -5.64 21.60
N VAL A 148 7.18 -6.07 20.43
CA VAL A 148 7.54 -7.46 20.12
C VAL A 148 8.89 -7.52 19.41
N LYS A 149 9.57 -8.66 19.45
CA LYS A 149 10.89 -8.79 18.83
C LYS A 149 10.83 -8.73 17.29
N ASN A 150 9.85 -9.43 16.73
CA ASN A 150 9.68 -9.64 15.29
C ASN A 150 8.27 -10.20 15.01
N ALA A 151 7.93 -10.35 13.72
CA ALA A 151 6.63 -10.85 13.30
C ALA A 151 6.40 -12.32 13.71
N GLU A 152 7.43 -13.14 13.81
CA GLU A 152 7.33 -14.56 14.18
C GLU A 152 6.95 -14.76 15.64
N ALA A 153 7.23 -13.78 16.51
CA ALA A 153 6.85 -13.82 17.92
C ALA A 153 5.37 -13.50 18.17
N VAL A 154 4.61 -13.14 17.13
CA VAL A 154 3.21 -12.74 17.25
C VAL A 154 2.31 -13.96 17.45
N SER A 155 1.57 -13.94 18.55
CA SER A 155 0.59 -14.94 18.94
C SER A 155 -0.82 -14.52 18.50
N GLU A 156 -1.74 -15.48 18.43
CA GLU A 156 -3.14 -15.25 18.13
C GLU A 156 -3.77 -14.22 19.10
N PHE A 157 -4.62 -13.35 18.58
CA PHE A 157 -5.33 -12.30 19.31
C PHE A 157 -6.81 -12.32 18.94
N ASN A 158 -7.69 -12.19 19.93
CA ASN A 158 -9.14 -12.08 19.69
C ASN A 158 -9.51 -10.64 19.32
N GLY A 159 -9.31 -10.32 18.04
CA GLY A 159 -9.53 -9.00 17.48
C GLY A 159 -8.71 -8.81 16.21
N SER A 160 -8.27 -7.58 15.96
CA SER A 160 -7.40 -7.24 14.84
C SER A 160 -5.98 -6.93 15.34
N THR A 161 -4.99 -7.54 14.69
CA THR A 161 -3.57 -7.36 14.96
C THR A 161 -2.93 -6.51 13.86
N VAL A 162 -2.39 -5.36 14.26
CA VAL A 162 -1.61 -4.46 13.40
C VAL A 162 -0.14 -4.58 13.79
N PHE A 163 0.73 -4.94 12.85
CA PHE A 163 2.17 -5.03 13.08
C PHE A 163 2.91 -3.91 12.37
N ILE A 164 3.64 -3.09 13.13
CA ILE A 164 4.38 -1.93 12.64
C ILE A 164 5.88 -2.23 12.71
N SER A 165 6.57 -2.11 11.58
CA SER A 165 8.02 -2.27 11.54
C SER A 165 8.67 -1.25 10.61
N GLU A 166 9.89 -0.84 10.95
CA GLU A 166 10.70 0.00 10.08
C GLU A 166 11.44 -0.87 9.06
N GLN A 167 11.33 -0.51 7.78
CA GLN A 167 11.94 -1.21 6.66
C GLN A 167 12.78 -0.23 5.82
N ASN A 168 14.04 -0.58 5.60
CA ASN A 168 14.93 0.22 4.75
C ASN A 168 14.85 -0.17 3.27
N GLU A 169 14.34 -1.37 2.98
CA GLU A 169 14.26 -1.93 1.64
C GLU A 169 12.85 -2.47 1.38
N PHE A 170 12.46 -2.51 0.11
CA PHE A 170 11.23 -3.17 -0.32
C PHE A 170 11.55 -4.64 -0.59
N SER A 171 11.41 -5.49 0.42
CA SER A 171 11.62 -6.94 0.33
C SER A 171 10.30 -7.71 0.39
N THR A 172 10.36 -9.01 0.11
CA THR A 172 9.27 -9.93 0.44
C THR A 172 9.06 -9.95 1.95
N THR A 173 7.80 -9.97 2.37
CA THR A 173 7.39 -10.06 3.77
C THR A 173 6.95 -11.49 4.05
N ASP A 174 7.56 -12.14 5.04
CA ASP A 174 7.08 -13.43 5.52
C ASP A 174 5.81 -13.21 6.37
N LEU A 175 4.66 -13.52 5.78
CA LEU A 175 3.35 -13.25 6.38
C LEU A 175 3.01 -14.31 7.43
N ASN A 176 3.02 -13.89 8.70
CA ASN A 176 2.44 -14.62 9.82
C ASN A 176 0.89 -14.55 9.77
N PRO A 177 0.19 -15.70 9.85
CA PRO A 177 -1.28 -15.74 9.84
C PRO A 177 -1.97 -15.09 11.05
N ASN A 178 -1.23 -14.80 12.13
CA ASN A 178 -1.75 -14.12 13.32
C ASN A 178 -1.75 -12.58 13.20
N ILE A 179 -1.28 -12.03 12.07
CA ILE A 179 -1.20 -10.60 11.80
C ILE A 179 -2.16 -10.28 10.66
N ASP A 180 -3.11 -9.38 10.91
CA ASP A 180 -4.09 -8.96 9.90
C ASP A 180 -3.56 -7.85 9.00
N PHE A 181 -2.74 -6.95 9.55
CA PHE A 181 -2.22 -5.78 8.84
C PHE A 181 -0.74 -5.56 9.16
N TYR A 182 0.06 -5.40 8.11
CA TYR A 182 1.46 -5.00 8.21
C TYR A 182 1.61 -3.55 7.78
N ILE A 183 2.24 -2.74 8.61
CA ILE A 183 2.63 -1.38 8.28
C ILE A 183 4.16 -1.33 8.26
N ASN A 184 4.69 -1.29 7.05
CA ASN A 184 6.11 -1.12 6.80
C ASN A 184 6.40 0.38 6.69
N LEU A 185 7.13 0.92 7.66
CA LEU A 185 7.54 2.32 7.70
C LEU A 185 8.82 2.49 6.89
N HIS A 186 8.81 3.47 6.00
CA HIS A 186 9.98 3.87 5.22
C HIS A 186 10.31 5.32 5.55
N ALA A 187 11.49 5.54 6.14
CA ALA A 187 11.88 6.80 6.78
C ALA A 187 11.48 8.07 6.00
N HIS A 188 11.84 8.16 4.72
CA HIS A 188 11.58 9.35 3.89
C HIS A 188 10.46 9.16 2.85
N LEU A 189 9.93 7.94 2.71
CA LEU A 189 8.96 7.60 1.66
C LEU A 189 7.53 7.46 2.19
N GLY A 190 7.35 7.40 3.51
CA GLY A 190 6.06 7.22 4.15
C GLY A 190 5.89 5.81 4.68
N SER A 191 4.84 5.12 4.25
CA SER A 191 4.55 3.75 4.69
C SER A 191 3.82 2.93 3.65
N LEU A 192 3.85 1.62 3.87
CA LEU A 192 3.19 0.63 3.05
C LEU A 192 2.33 -0.25 3.95
N LEU A 193 1.04 -0.29 3.67
CA LEU A 193 0.08 -1.19 4.27
C LEU A 193 -0.04 -2.44 3.40
N ILE A 194 0.12 -3.61 4.02
CA ILE A 194 -0.07 -4.95 3.44
C ILE A 194 -1.06 -5.72 4.31
#